data_AF-A0A1W9ZBB4-F1
#
_entry.id   AF-A0A1W9ZBB4-F1
#
_cell.length_a   1.000
_cell.length_b   1.000
_cell.length_c   1.000
_cell.angle_alpha   90.00
_cell.angle_beta   90.00
_cell.angle_gamma   90.00
#
_symmetry.space_group_name_H-M   'P 1'
#
loop_
_entity.id
_entity.type
_entity.pdbx_description
1 polymer ?
#
loop_
_entity_poly.entity_id
_entity_poly.type
_entity_poly.pdbx_seq_one_letter_code
_entity_poly.pdbx_strand_id
1 'polypeptide(L)'
;MSTAHSPRRVEDCSVAPLAKIVERDQIWSRMAAKYGVGNPVPPWKTSLDGMCDALDGSERGSEVLGFADRRGEEDALSATVYAGLPYPENRLVALAHSLVVRGVIDESELEERLAAVRARLQG
;
A
#
# COMPACT_ATOMS: atom_id res chain seq x y z
N MET A 1 5.85 -16.47 34.35
CA MET A 1 6.70 -15.68 33.42
C MET A 1 6.04 -15.77 32.05
N SER A 2 5.20 -14.80 31.68
CA SER A 2 4.55 -14.78 30.37
C SER A 2 5.53 -14.24 29.33
N THR A 3 5.76 -15.02 28.28
CA THR A 3 6.52 -14.61 27.10
C THR A 3 5.82 -13.42 26.45
N ALA A 4 6.44 -12.23 26.52
CA ALA A 4 6.04 -11.10 25.71
C ALA A 4 6.26 -11.50 24.24
N HIS A 5 5.17 -11.69 23.50
CA HIS A 5 5.24 -11.83 22.05
C HIS A 5 5.66 -10.47 21.50
N SER A 6 6.95 -10.30 21.17
CA SER A 6 7.40 -9.09 20.48
C SER A 6 6.56 -8.95 19.20
N PRO A 7 5.94 -7.78 18.95
CA PRO A 7 5.15 -7.60 17.76
C PRO A 7 6.03 -7.87 16.53
N ARG A 8 5.57 -8.74 15.64
CA ARG A 8 6.24 -9.04 14.37
C ARG A 8 6.40 -7.74 13.59
N ARG A 9 7.59 -7.47 13.07
CA ARG A 9 7.80 -6.28 12.23
C ARG A 9 7.03 -6.45 10.92
N VAL A 10 6.46 -5.36 10.41
CA VAL A 10 5.68 -5.43 9.17
C VAL A 10 6.53 -5.81 7.97
N GLU A 11 7.82 -5.49 7.97
CA GLU A 11 8.73 -5.85 6.87
C GLU A 11 9.01 -7.36 6.78
N ASP A 12 8.78 -8.10 7.86
CA ASP A 12 8.97 -9.56 7.91
C ASP A 12 7.74 -10.33 7.37
N CYS A 13 6.64 -9.63 7.10
CA CYS A 13 5.42 -10.20 6.54
C CYS A 13 5.44 -10.14 5.01
N SER A 14 4.81 -11.12 4.36
CA SER A 14 4.55 -11.10 2.93
C SER A 14 3.06 -10.98 2.66
N VAL A 15 2.68 -10.12 1.71
CA VAL A 15 1.29 -10.00 1.22
C VAL A 15 1.28 -10.38 -0.26
N ALA A 16 0.75 -11.56 -0.59
CA ALA A 16 0.89 -12.16 -1.92
C ALA A 16 0.24 -11.33 -3.04
N PRO A 17 -0.97 -10.72 -2.87
CA PRO A 17 -1.54 -9.83 -3.88
C PRO A 17 -0.65 -8.63 -4.21
N LEU A 18 0.04 -8.07 -3.22
CA LEU A 18 0.94 -6.94 -3.41
C LEU A 18 2.21 -7.36 -4.14
N ALA A 19 2.80 -8.50 -3.79
CA ALA A 19 3.94 -9.06 -4.53
C ALA A 19 3.63 -9.25 -6.03
N LYS A 20 2.44 -9.77 -6.36
CA LYS A 20 1.95 -9.90 -7.75
C LYS A 20 1.79 -8.54 -8.45
N ILE A 21 1.47 -7.47 -7.72
CA ILE A 21 1.40 -6.11 -8.29
C ILE A 21 2.80 -5.60 -8.62
N VAL A 22 3.75 -5.77 -7.70
CA VAL A 22 5.14 -5.33 -7.89
C VAL A 22 5.78 -6.05 -9.08
N GLU A 23 5.60 -7.38 -9.17
CA GLU A 23 6.16 -8.20 -10.26
C GLU A 23 5.68 -7.76 -11.65
N ARG A 24 4.46 -7.24 -11.76
CA ARG A 24 3.92 -6.74 -13.03
C ARG A 24 4.57 -5.44 -13.50
N ASP A 25 5.25 -4.72 -12.60
CA ASP A 25 6.09 -3.55 -12.90
C ASP A 25 5.39 -2.51 -13.80
N GLN A 26 4.12 -2.25 -13.48
CA GLN A 26 3.26 -1.27 -14.15
C GLN A 26 3.36 0.12 -13.50
N ILE A 27 4.59 0.58 -13.27
CA ILE A 27 4.88 1.90 -12.70
C ILE A 27 4.38 3.04 -13.60
N TRP A 28 4.07 4.19 -13.00
CA TRP A 28 3.45 5.32 -13.68
C TRP A 28 4.24 5.80 -14.87
N SER A 29 5.56 5.93 -14.79
CA SER A 29 6.40 6.39 -15.91
C SER A 29 6.22 5.52 -17.17
N ARG A 30 6.10 4.21 -17.00
CA ARG A 30 5.86 3.26 -18.10
C ARG A 30 4.43 3.34 -18.62
N MET A 31 3.45 3.40 -17.73
CA MET A 31 2.04 3.49 -18.12
C MET A 31 1.75 4.83 -18.81
N ALA A 32 2.32 5.92 -18.30
CA ALA A 32 2.20 7.24 -18.89
C ALA A 32 2.75 7.28 -20.32
N ALA A 33 3.95 6.73 -20.53
CA ALA A 33 4.55 6.60 -21.86
C ALA A 33 3.70 5.71 -22.78
N LYS A 34 3.24 4.55 -22.28
CA LYS A 34 2.41 3.60 -23.05
C LYS A 34 1.11 4.24 -23.56
N TYR A 35 0.48 5.07 -22.74
CA TYR A 35 -0.82 5.69 -23.05
C TYR A 35 -0.70 7.15 -23.54
N GLY A 36 0.51 7.66 -23.73
CA GLY A 36 0.75 9.01 -24.27
C GLY A 36 0.28 10.15 -23.37
N VAL A 37 0.23 9.94 -22.05
CA VAL A 37 -0.19 10.96 -21.08
C VAL A 37 1.01 11.65 -20.44
N GLY A 38 0.92 12.97 -20.25
CA GLY A 38 2.02 13.81 -19.77
C GLY A 38 1.96 14.18 -18.29
N ASN A 39 1.05 13.57 -17.50
CA ASN A 39 0.91 13.94 -16.11
C ASN A 39 2.19 13.58 -15.32
N PRO A 40 2.75 14.52 -14.55
CA PRO A 40 4.03 14.31 -13.86
C PRO A 40 3.95 13.26 -12.75
N VAL A 41 2.74 13.03 -12.23
CA VAL A 41 2.42 12.02 -11.21
C VAL A 41 1.15 11.28 -11.62
N PRO A 42 0.94 10.06 -11.15
CA PRO A 42 -0.30 9.35 -11.42
C PRO A 42 -1.51 10.13 -10.89
N PRO A 43 -2.63 10.20 -11.65
CA PRO A 43 -3.84 10.91 -11.21
C PRO A 43 -4.40 10.43 -9.87
N TRP A 44 -4.21 9.14 -9.55
CA TRP A 44 -4.66 8.54 -8.28
C TRP A 44 -3.84 8.98 -7.07
N LYS A 45 -2.69 9.67 -7.24
CA LYS A 45 -1.86 10.14 -6.13
C LYS A 45 -2.63 11.04 -5.18
N THR A 46 -3.44 11.97 -5.71
CA THR A 46 -4.24 12.87 -4.87
C THR A 46 -5.25 12.10 -4.01
N SER A 47 -5.84 11.03 -4.54
CA SER A 47 -6.71 10.15 -3.77
C SER A 47 -5.94 9.41 -2.67
N LEU A 48 -4.71 8.96 -2.95
CA LEU A 48 -3.83 8.37 -1.93
C LEU A 48 -3.53 9.36 -0.81
N ASP A 49 -3.14 10.59 -1.15
CA ASP A 49 -2.83 11.62 -0.15
C ASP A 49 -4.06 11.90 0.74
N GLY A 50 -5.24 12.07 0.14
CA GLY A 50 -6.48 12.27 0.89
C GLY A 50 -6.88 11.06 1.76
N MET A 51 -6.62 9.82 1.32
CA MET A 51 -6.83 8.63 2.15
C MET A 51 -5.90 8.61 3.36
N CYS A 52 -4.62 8.96 3.19
CA CYS A 52 -3.68 9.06 4.30
C CYS A 52 -4.13 10.12 5.31
N ASP A 53 -4.54 11.30 4.86
CA ASP A 53 -5.02 12.37 5.73
C ASP A 53 -6.28 11.94 6.51
N ALA A 54 -7.20 11.21 5.87
CA ALA A 54 -8.40 10.70 6.51
C ALA A 54 -8.09 9.61 7.56
N LEU A 55 -7.16 8.70 7.27
CA LEU A 55 -6.71 7.69 8.22
C LEU A 55 -6.06 8.34 9.44
N ASP A 56 -5.19 9.33 9.21
CA ASP A 56 -4.49 10.09 10.26
C ASP A 56 -5.45 10.86 11.17
N GLY A 57 -6.56 11.38 10.62
CA GLY A 57 -7.60 12.08 11.38
C GLY A 57 -8.66 11.19 12.02
N SER A 58 -8.63 9.87 11.79
CA SER A 58 -9.67 8.97 12.29
C SER A 58 -9.35 8.44 13.70
N GLU A 59 -10.37 8.40 14.58
CA GLU A 59 -10.22 7.85 15.94
C GLU A 59 -9.77 6.38 15.92
N ARG A 60 -10.39 5.54 15.05
CA ARG A 60 -9.97 4.13 14.86
C ARG A 60 -8.58 3.99 14.25
N GLY A 61 -8.17 4.92 13.39
CA GLY A 61 -6.81 4.95 12.85
C GLY A 61 -5.80 5.04 13.99
N SER A 62 -6.05 5.91 14.97
CA SER A 62 -5.18 6.06 16.14
C SER A 62 -5.04 4.80 17.00
N GLU A 63 -6.04 3.89 17.01
CA GLU A 63 -6.03 2.67 17.82
C GLU A 63 -5.30 1.49 17.17
N VAL A 64 -5.35 1.38 15.84
CA VAL A 64 -4.78 0.23 15.10
C VAL A 64 -3.48 0.57 14.37
N LEU A 65 -3.42 1.75 13.75
CA LEU A 65 -2.29 2.22 12.95
C LEU A 65 -2.21 3.75 13.03
N GLY A 66 -1.78 4.26 14.19
CA GLY A 66 -1.71 5.69 14.44
C GLY A 66 -0.76 6.41 13.49
N PHE A 67 -0.88 7.74 13.39
CA PHE A 67 -0.13 8.58 12.45
C PHE A 67 1.37 8.25 12.38
N ALA A 68 2.04 8.21 13.54
CA ALA A 68 3.48 7.99 13.63
C ALA A 68 3.85 6.55 13.22
N ASP A 69 3.07 5.57 13.65
CA ASP A 69 3.28 4.16 13.30
C ASP A 69 3.06 3.93 11.80
N ARG A 70 1.97 4.47 11.23
CA ARG A 70 1.69 4.42 9.78
C ARG A 70 2.86 4.96 8.98
N ARG A 71 3.36 6.15 9.33
CA ARG A 71 4.49 6.76 8.62
C ARG A 71 5.78 5.97 8.81
N GLY A 72 6.06 5.51 10.03
CA GLY A 72 7.24 4.70 10.31
C GLY A 72 7.26 3.40 9.51
N GLU A 73 6.11 2.72 9.41
CA GLU A 73 5.96 1.53 8.58
C GLU A 73 6.06 1.83 7.09
N GLU A 74 5.40 2.88 6.61
CA GLU A 74 5.50 3.32 5.20
C GLU A 74 6.96 3.59 4.80
N ASP A 75 7.70 4.29 5.65
CA ASP A 75 9.11 4.60 5.44
C ASP A 75 9.97 3.33 5.46
N ALA A 76 9.78 2.45 6.46
CA ALA A 76 10.54 1.22 6.59
C ALA A 76 10.30 0.25 5.42
N LEU A 77 9.04 0.04 5.05
CA LEU A 77 8.65 -0.80 3.91
C LEU A 77 9.13 -0.21 2.58
N SER A 78 9.01 1.11 2.38
CA SER A 78 9.50 1.78 1.16
C SER A 78 11.02 1.73 1.04
N ALA A 79 11.75 1.73 2.16
CA ALA A 79 13.20 1.61 2.17
C ALA A 79 13.70 0.16 2.03
N THR A 80 12.83 -0.84 2.24
CA THR A 80 13.20 -2.25 2.26
C THR A 80 12.40 -3.06 1.24
N VAL A 81 11.24 -3.59 1.62
CA VAL A 81 10.40 -4.52 0.84
C VAL A 81 10.02 -3.94 -0.53
N TYR A 82 9.75 -2.63 -0.59
CA TYR A 82 9.29 -1.94 -1.79
C TYR A 82 10.28 -0.91 -2.34
N ALA A 83 11.58 -1.05 -2.01
CA ALA A 83 12.64 -0.14 -2.47
C ALA A 83 12.79 -0.07 -4.00
N GLY A 84 12.32 -1.09 -4.73
CA GLY A 84 12.33 -1.12 -6.19
C GLY A 84 11.23 -0.29 -6.85
N LEU A 85 10.22 0.18 -6.10
CA LEU A 85 9.13 1.00 -6.63
C LEU A 85 9.45 2.49 -6.50
N PRO A 86 9.14 3.32 -7.52
CA PRO A 86 9.25 4.76 -7.39
C PRO A 86 8.15 5.31 -6.45
N TYR A 87 8.36 6.52 -5.96
CA TYR A 87 7.28 7.30 -5.39
C TYR A 87 6.35 7.81 -6.51
N PRO A 88 5.01 7.78 -6.34
CA PRO A 88 4.25 7.45 -5.13
C PRO A 88 3.84 5.96 -4.97
N GLU A 89 4.20 5.07 -5.88
CA GLU A 89 3.80 3.66 -5.87
C GLU A 89 4.33 2.90 -4.65
N ASN A 90 5.57 3.13 -4.23
CA ASN A 90 6.11 2.50 -3.02
C ASN A 90 5.27 2.79 -1.77
N ARG A 91 4.84 4.05 -1.59
CA ARG A 91 3.98 4.47 -0.49
C ARG A 91 2.59 3.82 -0.57
N LEU A 92 2.01 3.73 -1.77
CA LEU A 92 0.71 3.06 -1.96
C LEU A 92 0.78 1.60 -1.50
N VAL A 93 1.80 0.88 -1.97
CA VAL A 93 1.96 -0.55 -1.67
C VAL A 93 2.37 -0.76 -0.21
N ALA A 94 3.19 0.12 0.37
CA ALA A 94 3.55 0.10 1.78
C ALA A 94 2.32 0.31 2.69
N LEU A 95 1.47 1.30 2.40
CA LEU A 95 0.23 1.53 3.14
C LEU A 95 -0.68 0.30 3.08
N ALA A 96 -0.91 -0.25 1.88
CA ALA A 96 -1.74 -1.44 1.73
C ALA A 96 -1.18 -2.65 2.50
N HIS A 97 0.16 -2.80 2.54
CA HIS A 97 0.83 -3.83 3.32
C HIS A 97 0.50 -3.65 4.81
N SER A 98 0.73 -2.47 5.36
CA SER A 98 0.40 -2.15 6.76
C SER A 98 -1.05 -2.44 7.10
N LEU A 99 -2.01 -2.03 6.26
CA LEU A 99 -3.43 -2.28 6.50
C LEU A 99 -3.76 -3.78 6.55
N VAL A 100 -3.12 -4.61 5.72
CA VAL A 100 -3.30 -6.07 5.74
C VAL A 100 -2.67 -6.68 7.00
N VAL A 101 -1.40 -6.36 7.28
CA VAL A 101 -0.67 -6.95 8.42
C VAL A 101 -1.26 -6.56 9.76
N ARG A 102 -1.83 -5.35 9.86
CA ARG A 102 -2.55 -4.87 11.04
C ARG A 102 -4.00 -5.35 11.10
N GLY A 103 -4.49 -6.10 10.10
CA GLY A 103 -5.83 -6.68 10.07
C GLY A 103 -6.95 -5.65 9.88
N VAL A 104 -6.63 -4.48 9.30
CA VAL A 104 -7.65 -3.47 8.93
C VAL A 104 -8.44 -3.93 7.72
N ILE A 105 -7.78 -4.64 6.80
CA ILE A 105 -8.40 -5.34 5.67
C ILE A 105 -7.81 -6.75 5.58
N ASP A 106 -8.60 -7.70 5.07
CA ASP A 106 -8.11 -9.06 4.83
C ASP A 106 -7.36 -9.18 3.49
N GLU A 107 -6.36 -10.06 3.43
CA GLU A 107 -5.60 -10.30 2.20
C GLU A 107 -6.48 -10.86 1.07
N SER A 108 -7.45 -11.72 1.39
CA SER A 108 -8.43 -12.22 0.43
C SER A 108 -9.38 -11.12 -0.07
N GLU A 109 -9.81 -10.22 0.81
CA GLU A 109 -10.61 -9.06 0.40
C GLU A 109 -9.82 -8.20 -0.59
N LEU A 110 -8.54 -7.93 -0.31
CA LEU A 110 -7.68 -7.19 -1.22
C LEU A 110 -7.59 -7.87 -2.61
N GLU A 111 -7.38 -9.19 -2.66
CA GLU A 111 -7.30 -9.93 -3.92
C GLU A 111 -8.62 -9.85 -4.71
N GLU A 112 -9.75 -10.05 -4.04
CA GLU A 112 -11.09 -9.95 -4.64
C GLU A 112 -11.37 -8.54 -5.19
N ARG A 113 -11.03 -7.50 -4.43
CA ARG A 113 -11.21 -6.10 -4.86
C ARG A 113 -10.34 -5.77 -6.07
N LEU A 114 -9.10 -6.21 -6.11
CA LEU A 114 -8.21 -6.03 -7.26
C LEU A 114 -8.74 -6.75 -8.51
N ALA A 115 -9.28 -7.96 -8.35
CA ALA A 115 -9.91 -8.70 -9.44
C ALA A 115 -11.14 -7.98 -9.99
N ALA A 116 -12.01 -7.46 -9.11
CA ALA A 116 -13.21 -6.71 -9.49
C ALA A 116 -12.86 -5.41 -10.25
N VAL A 117 -11.86 -4.66 -9.78
CA VAL A 117 -11.38 -3.45 -10.48
C VAL A 117 -10.84 -3.80 -11.86
N ARG A 118 -10.05 -4.87 -11.98
CA ARG A 118 -9.54 -5.34 -13.26
C ARG A 118 -10.66 -5.71 -14.23
N ALA A 119 -11.65 -6.48 -13.79
CA ALA A 119 -12.80 -6.86 -14.61
C ALA A 119 -13.53 -5.63 -15.14
N ARG A 120 -13.74 -4.60 -14.30
CA ARG A 120 -14.37 -3.34 -14.71
C ARG A 120 -13.57 -2.55 -15.75
N LEU A 121 -12.25 -2.65 -15.75
CA LEU A 121 -11.38 -1.94 -16.70
C LEU A 121 -11.17 -2.71 -18.02
N GLN A 122 -11.55 -4.00 -18.06
CA GLN A 122 -11.39 -4.87 -19.22
C GLN A 122 -12.71 -5.18 -19.94
N GLY A 123 -13.86 -4.90 -19.31
CA GLY A 123 -15.18 -4.93 -19.93
C GLY A 123 -15.53 -3.61 -20.60
#